data_AF-A0A947YAM2-F1
#
_entry.id   AF-A0A947YAM2-F1
#
_cell.length_a   1.000
_cell.length_b   1.000
_cell.length_c   1.000
_cell.angle_alpha   90.00
_cell.angle_beta   90.00
_cell.angle_gamma   90.00
#
_symmetry.space_group_name_H-M   'P 1'
#
loop_
_entity.id
_entity.type
_entity.pdbx_description
1 polymer ?
#
loop_
_entity_poly.entity_id
_entity_poly.type
_entity_poly.pdbx_seq_one_letter_code
_entity_poly.pdbx_strand_id
1 'polypeptide(L)' 'MKIKWSDRLTEETRAALSDLSVSPQGILHMKNINGGYGKILFEELSSNKFIIWDKRSDASFQFASSEDLISSGWAID' A
#
# COMPACT_ATOMS: atom_id res chain seq x y z
N MET A 1 -18.19 4.43 -12.72
CA MET A 1 -18.06 4.85 -11.32
C MET A 1 -16.61 4.58 -10.91
N LYS A 2 -15.79 5.61 -10.64
CA LYS A 2 -14.46 5.36 -10.05
C LYS A 2 -14.71 4.96 -8.60
N ILE A 3 -14.59 3.67 -8.29
CA ILE A 3 -14.62 3.21 -6.91
C ILE A 3 -13.40 3.84 -6.25
N LYS A 4 -13.59 4.52 -5.12
CA LYS A 4 -12.54 5.13 -4.29
C LYS A 4 -12.71 4.61 -2.87
N TRP A 5 -11.60 4.46 -2.16
CA TRP A 5 -11.62 4.19 -0.73
C TRP A 5 -12.23 5.37 0.02
N SER A 6 -12.73 5.13 1.23
CA SER A 6 -13.23 6.22 2.08
C SER A 6 -12.09 7.17 2.45
N ASP A 7 -12.42 8.43 2.72
CA ASP A 7 -11.43 9.43 3.14
C ASP A 7 -10.70 8.99 4.42
N ARG A 8 -11.43 8.36 5.34
CA ARG A 8 -10.87 7.78 6.56
C ARG A 8 -9.82 6.70 6.26
N LEU A 9 -10.14 5.71 5.42
CA LEU A 9 -9.20 4.65 5.08
C LEU A 9 -8.00 5.18 4.30
N THR A 10 -8.21 6.22 3.50
CA THR A 10 -7.15 6.94 2.80
C THR A 10 -6.17 7.60 3.78
N GLU A 11 -6.70 8.27 4.81
CA GLU A 11 -5.88 8.89 5.86
C GLU A 11 -5.13 7.86 6.70
N GLU A 12 -5.82 6.78 7.11
CA GLU A 12 -5.21 5.67 7.85
C GLU A 12 -4.08 5.01 7.01
N THR A 13 -4.28 4.87 5.70
CA THR A 13 -3.24 4.38 4.79
C THR A 13 -2.04 5.31 4.75
N ARG A 14 -2.26 6.62 4.63
CA ARG A 14 -1.19 7.62 4.62
C ARG A 14 -0.39 7.59 5.92
N ALA A 15 -1.08 7.53 7.06
CA ALA A 15 -0.46 7.41 8.37
C ALA A 15 0.39 6.13 8.47
N ALA A 16 -0.14 4.98 8.07
CA ALA A 16 0.60 3.72 8.12
C ALA A 16 1.88 3.73 7.28
N LEU A 17 1.85 4.36 6.10
CA LEU A 17 3.01 4.52 5.22
C LEU A 17 4.06 5.49 5.80
N SER A 18 3.62 6.56 6.47
CA SER A 18 4.48 7.56 7.10
C SER A 18 5.12 7.06 8.40
N ASP A 19 4.32 6.41 9.24
CA ASP A 19 4.74 5.94 10.57
C ASP A 19 5.47 4.60 10.51
N LEU A 20 5.65 4.03 9.31
CA LEU A 20 6.23 2.71 9.07
C LEU A 20 5.53 1.63 9.92
N SER A 21 4.20 1.75 10.06
CA SER A 21 3.39 0.87 10.90
C SER A 21 3.24 -0.50 10.25
N VAL A 22 4.24 -1.36 10.43
CA VAL A 22 4.28 -2.72 9.89
C VAL A 22 3.91 -3.75 10.95
N SER A 23 3.45 -4.92 10.50
CA SER A 23 3.30 -6.09 11.37
C SER A 23 4.65 -6.52 11.97
N PRO A 24 4.68 -7.36 13.02
CA PRO A 24 5.93 -7.91 13.59
C PRO A 24 6.82 -8.67 12.58
N GLN A 25 6.25 -9.06 11.44
CA GLN A 25 6.95 -9.73 10.34
C GLN A 25 7.65 -8.73 9.39
N GLY A 26 7.56 -7.42 9.66
CA GLY A 26 8.08 -6.37 8.79
C GLY A 26 7.26 -6.21 7.51
N ILE A 27 5.97 -6.53 7.54
CA ILE A 27 5.10 -6.50 6.37
C ILE A 27 3.93 -5.55 6.62
N LEU A 28 3.67 -4.65 5.68
CA LEU A 28 2.42 -3.90 5.57
C LEU A 28 1.51 -4.57 4.54
N HIS A 29 0.35 -5.04 4.98
CA HIS A 29 -0.64 -5.66 4.10
C HIS A 29 -1.48 -4.61 3.40
N MET A 30 -1.68 -4.79 2.09
CA MET A 30 -2.39 -3.83 1.24
C MET A 30 -3.48 -4.53 0.45
N LYS A 31 -4.56 -3.79 0.19
CA LYS A 31 -5.66 -4.19 -0.68
C LYS A 31 -5.82 -3.18 -1.80
N ASN A 32 -6.04 -3.68 -3.02
CA ASN A 32 -6.39 -2.85 -4.15
C ASN A 32 -7.90 -2.82 -4.37
N ILE A 33 -8.40 -1.67 -4.80
CA ILE A 33 -9.82 -1.44 -5.07
C ILE A 33 -10.39 -2.34 -6.19
N ASN A 34 -9.53 -2.91 -7.03
CA ASN A 34 -9.88 -3.91 -8.04
C ASN A 34 -10.03 -5.34 -7.46
N GLY A 35 -9.92 -5.51 -6.14
CA GLY A 35 -9.98 -6.80 -5.45
C GLY A 35 -8.63 -7.53 -5.34
N GLY A 36 -7.53 -6.88 -5.74
CA GLY A 36 -6.17 -7.38 -5.56
C GLY A 36 -5.68 -7.27 -4.12
N TYR A 37 -4.67 -8.07 -3.79
CA TYR A 37 -4.01 -8.06 -2.48
C TYR A 37 -2.50 -7.98 -2.69
N GLY A 38 -1.83 -7.24 -1.82
CA GLY A 38 -0.41 -7.02 -1.91
C GLY A 38 0.23 -6.83 -0.56
N LYS A 39 1.54 -6.59 -0.60
CA LYS A 39 2.33 -6.26 0.57
C LYS A 39 3.44 -5.28 0.23
N ILE A 40 3.84 -4.49 1.21
CA ILE A 40 5.08 -3.71 1.17
C ILE A 40 5.97 -4.21 2.30
N LEU A 41 7.26 -4.36 2.03
CA LEU A 41 8.22 -4.74 3.06
C LEU A 41 8.69 -3.51 3.84
N PHE A 42 8.94 -3.68 5.13
CA PHE A 42 9.47 -2.63 6.00
C PHE A 42 10.79 -2.06 5.47
N GLU A 43 11.67 -2.90 4.94
CA GLU A 43 12.96 -2.48 4.37
C GLU A 43 12.77 -1.53 3.17
N GLU A 44 11.71 -1.73 2.38
CA GLU A 44 11.36 -0.86 1.26
C GLU A 44 10.81 0.48 1.80
N LEU A 45 9.84 0.43 2.72
CA LEU A 45 9.25 1.63 3.32
C LEU A 45 10.28 2.48 4.06
N SER A 46 11.14 1.86 4.87
CA SER A 46 12.22 2.53 5.59
C SER A 46 13.29 3.12 4.67
N SER A 47 13.41 2.59 3.45
CA SER A 47 14.22 3.17 2.37
C SER A 47 13.46 4.19 1.51
N ASN A 48 12.25 4.59 1.94
CA ASN A 48 11.34 5.48 1.21
C ASN A 48 10.99 4.96 -0.20
N LYS A 49 10.86 3.63 -0.34
CA LYS A 49 10.44 2.95 -1.57
C LYS A 49 9.05 2.38 -1.38
N PHE A 50 8.11 2.79 -2.24
CA PHE A 50 6.74 2.30 -2.24
C PHE A 50 6.60 1.19 -3.28
N ILE A 51 6.96 -0.04 -2.90
CA ILE A 51 6.90 -1.21 -3.78
C ILE A 51 5.82 -2.15 -3.27
N ILE A 52 4.77 -2.37 -4.07
CA ILE A 52 3.76 -3.38 -3.77
C ILE A 52 4.09 -4.65 -4.50
N TRP A 53 4.23 -5.73 -3.73
CA TRP A 53 4.25 -7.10 -4.23
C TRP A 53 2.82 -7.63 -4.29
N ASP A 54 2.26 -7.70 -5.50
CA ASP A 54 0.90 -8.17 -5.73
C ASP A 54 0.88 -9.71 -5.71
N LYS A 55 0.11 -10.27 -4.77
CA LYS A 55 0.04 -11.72 -4.53
C LYS A 55 -0.68 -12.49 -5.63
N ARG A 56 -1.49 -11.82 -6.45
CA ARG A 56 -2.30 -12.44 -7.50
C ARG A 56 -1.51 -12.57 -8.80
N SER A 57 -0.74 -11.53 -9.13
CA SER A 57 0.05 -11.48 -10.38
C SER A 57 1.49 -11.92 -10.22
N ASP A 58 1.98 -12.09 -8.98
CA ASP A 58 3.39 -12.35 -8.66
C ASP A 58 4.32 -11.28 -9.25
N ALA A 59 3.80 -10.05 -9.39
CA ALA A 59 4.50 -8.89 -9.90
C ALA A 59 4.70 -7.85 -8.80
N SER A 60 5.73 -7.04 -8.95
CA SER A 60 5.95 -5.87 -8.12
C SER A 60 5.66 -4.58 -8.89
N PHE A 61 5.03 -3.63 -8.20
CA PHE A 61 4.71 -2.31 -8.72
C PHE A 61 5.39 -1.25 -7.86
N GLN A 62 6.24 -0.43 -8.47
CA GLN A 62 6.88 0.68 -7.78
C GLN A 62 6.09 1.96 -8.03
N PHE A 63 5.83 2.70 -6.95
CA PHE A 63 5.19 4.00 -6.96
C PHE A 63 6.20 5.09 -6.56
N ALA A 64 6.03 6.29 -7.13
CA ALA A 64 6.91 7.42 -6.83
C ALA A 64 6.60 8.06 -5.46
N SER A 65 5.38 7.90 -4.95
CA SER A 65 4.95 8.44 -3.66
C SER A 65 3.81 7.61 -3.04
N SER A 66 3.53 7.87 -1.76
CA SER A 66 2.34 7.35 -1.07
C SER A 66 1.05 7.79 -1.76
N GLU A 67 0.98 9.02 -2.27
CA GLU A 67 -0.18 9.52 -3.02
C GLU A 67 -0.36 8.82 -4.36
N ASP A 68 0.73 8.50 -5.08
CA ASP A 68 0.66 7.72 -6.32
C ASP A 68 0.15 6.30 -6.05
N LEU A 69 0.57 5.70 -4.95
CA LEU A 69 0.10 4.39 -4.50
C LEU A 69 -1.41 4.42 -4.19
N ILE A 70 -1.84 5.39 -3.38
CA ILE A 70 -3.24 5.57 -2.97
C ILE A 70 -4.12 5.87 -4.19
N SER A 71 -3.68 6.75 -5.07
CA SER A 71 -4.41 7.11 -6.30
C SER A 71 -4.50 5.96 -7.31
N SER A 72 -3.55 5.01 -7.25
CA SER A 72 -3.59 3.73 -7.97
C SER A 72 -4.53 2.69 -7.34
N GLY A 73 -5.22 3.06 -6.25
CA GLY A 73 -6.28 2.27 -5.64
C GLY A 73 -5.82 1.34 -4.53
N TRP A 74 -4.59 1.47 -4.03
CA TRP A 74 -4.09 0.68 -2.91
C TRP A 74 -4.38 1.35 -1.57
N ALA A 75 -4.81 0.57 -0.59
CA ALA A 75 -5.01 0.98 0.80
C ALA A 75 -4.50 -0.12 1.74
N ILE A 76 -4.35 0.21 3.02
CA ILE A 76 -4.09 -0.82 4.05
C ILE A 76 -5.25 -1.82 4.12
N ASP A 77 -4.95 -3.09 4.41
CA ASP A 77 -5.92 -4.17 4.61
C ASP A 77 -6.19 -4.45 6.09
#